data_AF-W1QHB7-F1
#
_entry.id   AF-W1QHB7-F1
#
_cell.length_a   1.000
_cell.length_b   1.000
_cell.length_c   1.000
_cell.angle_alpha   90.00
_cell.angle_beta   90.00
_cell.angle_gamma   90.00
#
_symmetry.space_group_name_H-M   'P 1'
#
loop_
_entity.id
_entity.type
_entity.pdbx_description
1 polymer ?
#
loop_
_entity_poly.entity_id
_entity_poly.type
_entity_poly.pdbx_seq_one_letter_code
_entity_poly.pdbx_strand_id
1 'polypeptide(L)'
;MVLDKDNCIARDHDDRVWPAYEERWSSLKKEYPGRLLIVSNSAGTNDDVDGQAQRLEKNTGVPVLRHSTKKPGCWPEIVAWFEQRGVEPHEIAVVGDRLFTDILMANMMGSYGVWVREGVHLSSSVLCRFERFLKK
;
A
#
# COMPACT_ATOMS: atom_id res chain seq x y z
N MET A 1 8.66 -4.10 2.26
CA MET A 1 7.27 -4.40 1.89
C MET A 1 6.49 -3.10 1.77
N VAL A 2 5.81 -2.93 0.65
CA VAL A 2 4.91 -1.83 0.35
C VAL A 2 3.48 -2.30 0.59
N LEU A 3 2.69 -1.47 1.26
CA LEU A 3 1.31 -1.78 1.64
C LEU A 3 0.39 -0.68 1.14
N ASP A 4 -0.62 -1.04 0.37
CA ASP A 4 -1.72 -0.13 0.04
C ASP A 4 -2.57 0.17 1.29
N LYS A 5 -3.24 1.34 1.28
CA LYS A 5 -4.08 1.81 2.38
C LYS A 5 -5.53 1.34 2.24
N ASP A 6 -6.27 1.98 1.33
CA ASP A 6 -7.72 1.85 1.21
C ASP A 6 -8.08 0.46 0.69
N ASN A 7 -9.07 -0.16 1.34
CA ASN A 7 -9.49 -1.53 1.07
C ASN A 7 -8.39 -2.61 1.20
N CYS A 8 -7.18 -2.28 1.64
CA CYS A 8 -6.08 -3.21 1.85
C CYS A 8 -5.80 -3.40 3.34
N ILE A 9 -5.09 -2.46 3.98
CA ILE A 9 -4.83 -2.52 5.44
C ILE A 9 -5.91 -1.83 6.27
N ALA A 10 -6.66 -0.92 5.65
CA ALA A 10 -7.72 -0.12 6.27
C ALA A 10 -9.00 -0.18 5.44
N ARG A 11 -10.14 0.13 6.06
CA ARG A 11 -11.36 0.39 5.31
C ARG A 11 -11.20 1.70 4.52
N ASP A 12 -11.92 1.83 3.40
CA ASP A 12 -11.98 3.08 2.64
C ASP A 12 -12.22 4.28 3.55
N HIS A 13 -11.38 5.31 3.39
CA HIS A 13 -11.42 6.56 4.17
C HIS A 13 -11.14 6.41 5.67
N ASP A 14 -10.70 5.24 6.13
CA ASP A 14 -10.21 5.05 7.50
C ASP A 14 -8.69 5.25 7.54
N ASP A 15 -8.21 5.64 8.73
CA ASP A 15 -6.81 5.91 9.04
C ASP A 15 -6.27 4.91 10.09
N ARG A 16 -7.01 3.84 10.36
CA ARG A 16 -6.65 2.75 11.29
C ARG A 16 -6.54 1.43 10.56
N VAL A 17 -5.66 0.56 11.06
CA VAL A 17 -5.61 -0.83 10.63
C VAL A 17 -6.96 -1.48 10.90
N TRP A 18 -7.47 -2.25 9.94
CA TRP A 18 -8.70 -2.99 10.11
C TRP A 18 -8.63 -3.88 11.36
N PRO A 19 -9.63 -3.86 12.27
CA PRO A 19 -9.51 -4.54 13.56
C PRO A 19 -9.16 -6.04 13.48
N ALA A 20 -9.65 -6.74 12.44
CA ALA A 20 -9.33 -8.15 12.23
C ALA A 20 -7.85 -8.41 11.89
N TYR A 21 -7.10 -7.38 11.50
CA TYR A 21 -5.69 -7.48 11.10
C TYR A 21 -4.71 -7.05 12.20
N GLU A 22 -5.17 -6.58 13.37
CA GLU A 22 -4.28 -6.01 14.39
C GLU A 22 -3.18 -6.96 14.87
N GLU A 23 -3.51 -8.24 15.08
CA GLU A 23 -2.54 -9.26 15.47
C GLU A 23 -1.50 -9.46 14.36
N ARG A 24 -1.96 -9.65 13.13
CA ARG A 24 -1.07 -9.84 11.97
C ARG A 24 -0.22 -8.60 11.71
N TRP A 25 -0.77 -7.40 11.87
CA TRP A 25 -0.08 -6.12 11.75
C TRP A 25 1.05 -6.00 12.77
N SER A 26 0.78 -6.41 14.01
CA SER A 26 1.77 -6.41 15.07
C SER A 26 2.92 -7.37 14.78
N SER A 27 2.62 -8.58 14.27
CA SER A 27 3.65 -9.53 13.82
C SER A 27 4.45 -8.99 12.63
N LEU A 28 3.77 -8.39 11.64
CA LEU A 28 4.41 -7.80 10.46
C LEU A 28 5.43 -6.73 10.85
N LYS A 29 5.07 -5.83 11.77
CA LYS A 29 5.99 -4.78 12.28
C LYS A 29 7.21 -5.36 12.97
N LYS A 30 7.06 -6.49 13.68
CA LYS A 30 8.17 -7.19 14.35
C LYS A 30 9.07 -7.92 13.36
N GLU A 31 8.49 -8.52 12.32
CA GLU A 31 9.20 -9.26 11.27
C GLU A 31 9.99 -8.34 10.32
N TYR A 32 9.47 -7.14 10.05
CA TYR A 32 10.04 -6.20 9.07
C TYR A 32 10.34 -4.81 9.67
N PRO A 33 11.15 -4.70 10.73
CA PRO A 33 11.44 -3.43 11.37
C PRO A 33 12.14 -2.47 10.39
N GLY A 34 11.59 -1.26 10.24
CA GLY A 34 12.14 -0.24 9.33
C GLY A 34 12.00 -0.55 7.83
N ARG A 35 11.34 -1.66 7.46
CA ARG A 35 11.17 -2.13 6.07
C ARG A 35 9.72 -2.23 5.62
N LEU A 36 8.80 -1.59 6.36
CA LEU A 36 7.40 -1.42 5.98
C LEU A 36 7.18 0.02 5.51
N LEU A 37 6.41 0.18 4.43
CA LEU A 37 6.06 1.47 3.85
C LEU A 37 4.61 1.42 3.37
N ILE A 38 3.80 2.40 3.77
CA ILE A 38 2.43 2.58 3.27
C ILE A 38 2.46 3.51 2.06
N VAL A 39 1.77 3.14 0.98
CA VAL A 39 1.66 3.94 -0.25
C VAL A 39 0.19 4.04 -0.66
N SER A 40 -0.35 5.27 -0.69
CA SER A 40 -1.76 5.55 -0.98
C SER A 40 -1.88 6.55 -2.14
N ASN A 41 -3.01 6.54 -2.84
CA ASN A 41 -3.33 7.56 -3.83
C ASN A 41 -3.99 8.81 -3.23
N SER A 42 -4.28 8.82 -1.92
CA SER A 42 -4.76 9.98 -1.16
C SER A 42 -3.71 10.44 -0.15
N ALA A 43 -3.34 9.57 0.80
CA ALA A 43 -2.44 9.93 1.89
C ALA A 43 -1.00 10.09 1.39
N GLY A 44 -0.34 11.18 1.79
CA GLY A 44 1.03 11.49 1.39
C GLY A 44 1.15 12.06 -0.01
N THR A 45 0.01 12.36 -0.66
CA THR A 45 -0.04 12.97 -2.00
C THR A 45 -0.43 14.44 -1.95
N ASN A 46 -0.53 15.10 -3.11
CA ASN A 46 -1.06 16.46 -3.21
C ASN A 46 -2.52 16.56 -2.75
N ASP A 47 -3.24 15.44 -2.66
CA ASP A 47 -4.61 15.39 -2.12
C ASP A 47 -4.64 15.35 -0.58
N ASP A 48 -3.48 15.13 0.07
CA ASP A 48 -3.33 15.07 1.53
C ASP A 48 -3.27 16.46 2.17
N VAL A 49 -4.34 17.22 1.98
CA VAL A 49 -4.46 18.59 2.51
C VAL A 49 -4.74 18.63 4.01
N ASP A 50 -5.24 17.52 4.57
CA ASP A 50 -5.71 17.41 5.94
C ASP A 50 -4.73 16.67 6.87
N GLY A 51 -3.59 16.19 6.35
CA GLY A 51 -2.56 15.52 7.14
C GLY A 51 -2.88 14.06 7.46
N GLN A 52 -3.63 13.38 6.58
CA GLN A 52 -3.94 11.95 6.63
C GLN A 52 -2.68 11.10 6.80
N ALA A 53 -1.59 11.40 6.10
CA ALA A 53 -0.38 10.60 6.23
C ALA A 53 0.22 10.64 7.64
N GLN A 54 0.19 11.80 8.31
CA GLN A 54 0.68 11.91 9.69
C GLN A 54 -0.21 11.12 10.66
N ARG A 55 -1.53 11.13 10.45
CA ARG A 55 -2.47 10.35 11.26
C ARG A 55 -2.28 8.86 11.07
N LEU A 56 -2.08 8.41 9.83
CA LEU A 56 -1.75 7.01 9.52
C LEU A 56 -0.45 6.58 10.18
N GLU A 57 0.61 7.39 10.10
CA GLU A 57 1.88 7.09 10.76
C GLU A 57 1.69 6.93 12.28
N LYS A 58 0.94 7.85 12.89
CA LYS A 58 0.62 7.79 14.32
C LYS A 58 -0.19 6.55 14.69
N ASN A 59 -1.21 6.20 13.90
CA ASN A 59 -2.13 5.10 14.21
C ASN A 59 -1.54 3.72 13.91
N THR A 60 -0.72 3.62 12.86
CA THR A 60 -0.19 2.33 12.38
C THR A 60 1.22 2.04 12.89
N GLY A 61 2.01 3.09 13.15
CA GLY A 61 3.43 3.01 13.49
C GLY A 61 4.33 2.70 12.28
N VAL A 62 3.82 2.86 11.05
CA VAL A 62 4.54 2.60 9.80
C VAL A 62 4.60 3.90 8.98
N PRO A 63 5.76 4.23 8.38
CA PRO A 63 5.90 5.43 7.55
C PRO A 63 4.99 5.38 6.33
N VAL A 64 4.48 6.54 5.93
CA VAL A 64 3.72 6.73 4.69
C VAL A 64 4.62 7.44 3.68
N LEU A 65 4.69 6.93 2.45
CA LEU A 65 5.46 7.60 1.40
C LEU A 65 4.88 8.99 1.13
N ARG A 66 5.73 10.01 1.03
CA ARG A 66 5.33 11.35 0.56
C ARG A 66 5.72 11.46 -0.91
N HIS A 67 4.75 11.67 -1.79
CA HIS A 67 4.96 11.65 -3.25
C HIS A 67 3.90 12.49 -3.98
N SER A 68 4.30 13.24 -5.02
CA SER A 68 3.36 14.06 -5.80
C SER A 68 2.65 13.28 -6.91
N THR A 69 3.29 12.23 -7.43
CA THR A 69 2.76 11.37 -8.51
C THR A 69 1.94 10.23 -7.92
N LYS A 70 0.73 9.96 -8.40
CA LYS A 70 -0.08 8.83 -7.91
C LYS A 70 0.42 7.48 -8.45
N LYS A 71 0.04 6.39 -7.79
CA LYS A 71 0.27 5.02 -8.28
C LYS A 71 -0.37 4.83 -9.66
N PRO A 72 0.29 4.13 -10.60
CA PRO A 72 1.56 3.41 -10.44
C PRO A 72 2.83 4.26 -10.62
N GLY A 73 2.72 5.58 -10.82
CA GLY A 73 3.83 6.45 -11.22
C GLY A 73 4.83 6.82 -10.11
N CYS A 74 4.51 6.64 -8.82
CA CYS A 74 5.42 6.92 -7.70
C CYS A 74 6.46 5.81 -7.41
N TRP A 75 6.61 4.86 -8.33
CA TRP A 75 7.52 3.74 -8.16
C TRP A 75 9.00 4.16 -7.96
N PRO A 76 9.55 5.22 -8.59
CA PRO A 76 10.93 5.62 -8.36
C PRO A 76 11.19 6.05 -6.92
N GLU A 77 10.24 6.77 -6.30
CA GLU A 77 10.32 7.22 -4.92
C GLU A 77 10.29 6.03 -3.94
N ILE A 78 9.53 4.98 -4.25
CA ILE A 78 9.51 3.74 -3.47
C ILE A 78 10.88 3.05 -3.53
N VAL A 79 11.43 2.87 -4.73
CA VAL A 79 12.74 2.24 -4.92
C VAL A 79 13.82 3.00 -4.15
N ALA A 80 13.91 4.32 -4.32
CA ALA A 80 14.88 5.15 -3.61
C ALA A 80 14.74 5.05 -2.08
N TRP A 81 13.52 4.92 -1.55
CA TRP A 81 13.29 4.74 -0.11
C TRP A 81 13.84 3.41 0.41
N PHE A 82 13.70 2.33 -0.36
CA PHE A 82 14.18 0.99 -0.01
C PHE A 82 15.68 0.80 -0.25
N GLU A 83 16.25 1.43 -1.27
CA GLU A 83 17.70 1.43 -1.54
C GLU A 83 18.49 2.01 -0.35
N GLN A 84 18.00 3.09 0.26
CA GLN A 84 18.59 3.66 1.49
C GLN A 84 18.59 2.68 2.68
N ARG A 85 17.86 1.57 2.57
CA ARG A 85 17.74 0.51 3.58
C ARG A 85 18.39 -0.80 3.13
N GLY A 86 19.13 -0.77 2.02
CA GLY A 86 19.80 -1.93 1.44
C GLY A 86 18.84 -3.02 0.98
N VAL A 87 17.70 -2.63 0.41
CA VAL A 87 16.70 -3.56 -0.15
C VAL A 87 16.60 -3.30 -1.65
N GLU A 88 16.85 -4.33 -2.45
CA GLU A 88 16.77 -4.24 -3.91
C GLU A 88 15.32 -4.39 -4.40
N PRO A 89 14.95 -3.85 -5.58
CA PRO A 89 13.57 -3.87 -6.05
C PRO A 89 12.92 -5.26 -6.09
N HIS A 90 13.68 -6.29 -6.46
CA HIS A 90 13.22 -7.67 -6.52
C HIS A 90 12.99 -8.32 -5.15
N GLU A 91 13.45 -7.70 -4.05
CA GLU A 91 13.18 -8.14 -2.68
C GLU A 91 11.93 -7.48 -2.09
N ILE A 92 11.34 -6.52 -2.80
CA ILE A 92 10.17 -5.78 -2.36
C ILE A 92 8.92 -6.57 -2.74
N ALA A 93 8.05 -6.81 -1.77
CA ALA A 93 6.66 -7.20 -1.99
C ALA A 93 5.74 -5.98 -1.90
N VAL A 94 4.84 -5.81 -2.87
CA VAL A 94 3.78 -4.80 -2.92
C VAL A 94 2.44 -5.49 -2.72
N VAL A 95 1.73 -5.15 -1.65
CA VAL A 95 0.43 -5.73 -1.30
C VAL A 95 -0.66 -4.68 -1.53
N GLY A 96 -1.66 -4.99 -2.36
CA GLY A 96 -2.77 -4.08 -2.63
C GLY A 96 -3.96 -4.76 -3.32
N ASP A 97 -5.09 -4.05 -3.38
CA ASP A 97 -6.36 -4.61 -3.86
C ASP A 97 -6.64 -4.34 -5.35
N ARG A 98 -5.89 -3.41 -5.97
CA ARG A 98 -6.09 -3.00 -7.36
C ARG A 98 -5.00 -3.50 -8.31
N LEU A 99 -5.43 -4.06 -9.44
CA LEU A 99 -4.52 -4.57 -10.48
C LEU A 99 -3.80 -3.43 -11.22
N PHE A 100 -4.53 -2.37 -11.60
CA PHE A 100 -3.98 -1.31 -12.44
C PHE A 100 -3.17 -0.25 -11.70
N THR A 101 -3.16 -0.30 -10.36
CA THR A 101 -2.29 0.55 -9.55
C THR A 101 -1.23 -0.27 -8.88
N ASP A 102 -1.58 -1.16 -7.96
CA ASP A 102 -0.61 -1.77 -7.04
C ASP A 102 0.19 -2.87 -7.72
N ILE A 103 -0.49 -3.76 -8.44
CA ILE A 103 0.18 -4.87 -9.15
C ILE A 103 0.94 -4.37 -10.36
N LEU A 104 0.38 -3.42 -11.11
CA LEU A 104 1.10 -2.76 -12.19
C LEU A 104 2.35 -2.04 -11.68
N MET A 105 2.25 -1.31 -10.57
CA MET A 105 3.40 -0.64 -9.94
C MET A 105 4.47 -1.66 -9.51
N ALA A 106 4.07 -2.77 -8.90
CA ALA A 106 4.99 -3.85 -8.53
C ALA A 106 5.76 -4.37 -9.75
N ASN A 107 5.05 -4.62 -10.86
CA ASN A 107 5.67 -5.07 -12.11
C ASN A 107 6.63 -4.02 -12.69
N MET A 108 6.27 -2.74 -12.66
CA MET A 108 7.12 -1.64 -13.13
C MET A 108 8.41 -1.52 -12.32
N MET A 109 8.35 -1.83 -11.01
CA MET A 109 9.52 -1.85 -10.13
C MET A 109 10.43 -3.07 -10.31
N GLY A 110 9.93 -4.14 -10.95
CA GLY A 110 10.59 -5.46 -10.88
C GLY A 110 10.41 -6.15 -9.52
N SER A 111 9.37 -5.79 -8.78
CA SER A 111 9.02 -6.29 -7.45
C SER A 111 7.98 -7.41 -7.50
N TYR A 112 7.74 -8.06 -6.36
CA TYR A 112 6.65 -9.03 -6.22
C TYR A 112 5.31 -8.32 -5.96
N GLY A 113 4.31 -8.57 -6.80
CA GLY A 113 2.93 -8.11 -6.56
C GLY A 113 2.08 -9.17 -5.84
N VAL A 114 1.51 -8.82 -4.69
CA VAL A 114 0.55 -9.63 -3.93
C VAL A 114 -0.82 -8.98 -4.05
N TRP A 115 -1.69 -9.60 -4.84
CA TRP A 115 -3.03 -9.08 -5.08
C TRP A 115 -4.02 -9.57 -4.05
N VAL A 116 -4.62 -8.62 -3.33
CA VAL A 116 -5.68 -8.87 -2.37
C VAL A 116 -7.02 -8.80 -3.12
N ARG A 117 -7.48 -9.97 -3.59
CA ARG A 117 -8.73 -10.08 -4.36
C ARG A 117 -9.96 -9.64 -3.55
N GLU A 118 -9.96 -9.92 -2.26
CA GLU A 118 -11.01 -9.55 -1.32
C GLU A 118 -10.37 -8.75 -0.19
N GLY A 119 -10.46 -7.43 -0.32
CA GLY A 119 -9.99 -6.47 0.66
C GLY A 119 -10.79 -6.48 1.95
N VAL A 120 -10.64 -5.43 2.77
CA VAL A 120 -11.40 -5.24 4.03
C VAL A 120 -12.91 -5.35 3.78
N HIS A 121 -13.37 -4.92 2.61
CA HIS A 121 -14.74 -5.16 2.17
C HIS A 121 -14.77 -5.41 0.66
N LEU A 122 -15.85 -6.04 0.19
CA LEU A 122 -16.09 -6.19 -1.24
C LEU A 122 -16.48 -4.81 -1.81
N SER A 123 -15.48 -4.07 -2.30
CA SER A 123 -15.74 -2.81 -3.00
C SER A 123 -16.74 -3.04 -4.14
N SER A 124 -17.78 -2.21 -4.22
CA SER A 124 -18.79 -2.28 -5.30
C SER A 124 -18.33 -1.55 -6.56
N SER A 125 -17.17 -0.89 -6.52
CA SER A 125 -16.60 -0.13 -7.63
C SER A 125 -16.55 -0.98 -8.90
N VAL A 126 -17.06 -0.43 -10.01
CA VAL A 126 -17.13 -1.10 -11.32
C VAL A 126 -15.74 -1.55 -11.78
N LEU A 127 -14.71 -0.75 -11.51
CA LEU A 127 -13.32 -1.09 -11.82
C LEU A 127 -12.85 -2.29 -11.01
N CYS A 128 -13.06 -2.30 -9.69
CA CYS A 128 -12.69 -3.44 -8.83
C CYS A 128 -13.47 -4.72 -9.19
N ARG A 129 -14.71 -4.61 -9.68
CA ARG A 129 -15.47 -5.77 -10.19
C ARG A 129 -14.90 -6.31 -11.49
N PHE A 130 -14.52 -5.42 -12.41
CA PHE A 130 -13.90 -5.79 -13.67
C PHE A 130 -12.51 -6.44 -13.46
N GLU A 131 -11.68 -5.88 -12.59
CA GLU A 131 -10.38 -6.46 -12.23
C GLU A 131 -10.53 -7.88 -11.67
N ARG A 132 -11.51 -8.12 -10.78
CA ARG A 132 -11.83 -9.46 -10.27
C ARG A 132 -12.29 -10.45 -11.33
N PHE A 133 -12.92 -9.98 -12.40
CA PHE A 133 -13.32 -10.82 -13.51
C PHE A 133 -12.12 -11.26 -14.37
N LEU A 134 -11.13 -10.37 -14.57
CA LEU A 134 -9.95 -10.66 -15.42
C LEU A 134 -9.03 -11.73 -14.83
N LYS A 135 -8.96 -11.86 -13.51
CA LYS A 135 -8.13 -12.84 -12.79
C LYS A 135 -9.04 -13.81 -12.02
N LYS A 136 -9.86 -14.54 -12.77
CA LYS A 136 -10.75 -15.59 -12.24
C LYS A 136 -9.99 -16.87 -11.92
#